data_AF-A0A1V8US31-F1
#
_entry.id   AF-A0A1V8US31-F1
#
_cell.length_a   1.000
_cell.length_b   1.000
_cell.length_c   1.000
_cell.angle_alpha   90.00
_cell.angle_beta   90.00
_cell.angle_gamma   90.00
#
_symmetry.space_group_name_H-M   'P 1'
#
loop_
_entity.id
_entity.type
_entity.pdbx_description
1 polymer ?
#
loop_
_entity_poly.entity_id
_entity_poly.type
_entity_poly.pdbx_seq_one_letter_code
_entity_poly.pdbx_strand_id
1 'polypeptide(L)'
;MGPMTEDVVFVEALSFFGTVKKEIGDDERKPYQRKKSMARAEDEDHADSPQPSKKPVKREIQRPDGTVVAGPRPIKRDYDSDDERLIQLKQMGHADTYVATQLAKEGRVKYNARTISGRWQRIRKVLEEKEEEQLDDELTDWHEGEDDTLETVIQQVERKIQQEKDRLDARKWREVSQHFANVTLKRKYTANACEERWHALMTGTADLPIEQDPDKEGRARKRKQRQLERQARRAMAAAEAQEVEDSKQRARELIEESKAVKKEEAEQVRAGKEAARIEQRKLRNKIKNAGVAAKKQLIANKEAWLAYNRAEIAWEKAKLRAAAHIRKYGIRARVITKAVGSNGNQAGGIVAVSAEGEPELNSDGAVDSTIGGCGNVLRGEKRARPDPDDDGTSAPKRTKTRV
;
A
#
# COMPACT_ATOMS: atom_id res chain seq x y z
N MET A 1 -48.94 -3.07 -7.60
CA MET A 1 -47.73 -3.32 -8.40
C MET A 1 -47.06 -1.98 -8.66
N GLY A 2 -46.04 -1.66 -7.87
CA GLY A 2 -45.16 -0.51 -8.06
C GLY A 2 -43.74 -0.99 -7.76
N PRO A 3 -42.72 -0.57 -8.54
CA PRO A 3 -41.38 -1.12 -8.43
C PRO A 3 -40.68 -0.63 -7.17
N MET A 4 -40.07 -1.59 -6.46
CA MET A 4 -39.21 -1.41 -5.30
C MET A 4 -37.97 -0.60 -5.69
N THR A 5 -37.69 0.46 -4.95
CA THR A 5 -36.39 1.16 -5.01
C THR A 5 -35.39 0.40 -4.14
N GLU A 6 -34.29 -0.03 -4.75
CA GLU A 6 -33.17 -0.71 -4.12
C GLU A 6 -32.29 0.30 -3.37
N ASP A 7 -32.14 0.10 -2.06
CA ASP A 7 -31.19 0.83 -1.23
C ASP A 7 -29.77 0.31 -1.51
N VAL A 8 -28.99 1.11 -2.24
CA VAL A 8 -27.56 0.90 -2.43
C VAL A 8 -26.83 1.40 -1.18
N VAL A 9 -26.46 0.47 -0.29
CA VAL A 9 -25.63 0.77 0.88
C VAL A 9 -24.18 0.95 0.43
N PHE A 10 -23.74 2.21 0.42
CA PHE A 10 -22.35 2.60 0.16
C PHE A 10 -21.50 2.30 1.42
N VAL A 11 -20.72 1.22 1.38
CA VAL A 11 -19.74 0.89 2.43
C VAL A 11 -18.41 1.52 2.06
N GLU A 12 -18.16 2.74 2.54
CA GLU A 12 -16.83 3.36 2.47
C GLU A 12 -15.88 2.74 3.49
N ALA A 13 -14.89 2.01 2.97
CA ALA A 13 -13.76 1.51 3.70
C ALA A 13 -12.74 2.64 3.97
N LEU A 14 -12.87 3.32 5.10
CA LEU A 14 -11.83 4.21 5.65
C LEU A 14 -10.95 3.44 6.63
N SER A 15 -9.93 2.76 6.11
CA SER A 15 -8.85 2.13 6.88
C SER A 15 -7.50 2.74 6.54
N PHE A 16 -7.26 3.99 6.97
CA PHE A 16 -5.92 4.57 6.91
C PHE A 16 -5.69 5.65 7.97
N PHE A 17 -5.59 5.28 9.25
CA PHE A 17 -4.89 6.11 10.23
C PHE A 17 -3.91 5.26 11.04
N GLY A 18 -2.63 5.55 10.82
CA GLY A 18 -1.50 4.92 11.46
C GLY A 18 -1.50 5.11 12.98
N THR A 19 -1.06 4.06 13.66
CA THR A 19 -0.81 4.01 15.10
C THR A 19 0.37 4.91 15.46
N VAL A 20 0.09 6.13 15.91
CA VAL A 20 1.09 6.99 16.55
C VAL A 20 1.33 6.48 17.97
N LYS A 21 2.49 5.83 18.16
CA LYS A 21 3.02 5.38 19.44
C LYS A 21 3.31 6.62 20.30
N LYS A 22 2.42 6.91 21.26
CA LYS A 22 2.54 8.03 22.19
C LYS A 22 3.43 7.61 23.35
N GLU A 23 4.72 7.94 23.28
CA GLU A 23 5.60 7.90 24.44
C GLU A 23 5.20 9.04 25.38
N ILE A 24 4.57 8.67 26.50
CA ILE A 24 4.25 9.56 27.61
C ILE A 24 5.52 9.66 28.45
N GLY A 25 6.31 10.69 28.20
CA GLY A 25 7.35 11.14 29.14
C GLY A 25 6.71 12.03 30.19
N ASP A 26 6.58 11.51 31.41
CA ASP A 26 6.28 12.27 32.62
C ASP A 26 7.46 13.19 32.93
N ASP A 27 7.40 14.43 32.43
CA ASP A 27 8.36 15.49 32.79
C ASP A 27 7.69 16.42 33.81
N GLU A 28 7.91 16.11 35.09
CA GLU A 28 7.46 16.86 36.26
C GLU A 28 8.04 18.28 36.24
N ARG A 29 7.33 19.20 35.60
CA ARG A 29 7.67 20.63 35.59
C ARG A 29 7.34 21.25 36.95
N LYS A 30 8.32 21.25 37.85
CA LYS A 30 8.26 21.94 39.15
C LYS A 30 7.85 23.42 38.99
N PRO A 31 6.91 23.93 39.82
CA PRO A 31 6.50 25.34 39.75
C PRO A 31 7.61 26.26 40.25
N TYR A 32 8.01 27.21 39.40
CA TYR A 32 9.01 28.22 39.72
C TYR A 32 8.44 29.19 40.78
N GLN A 33 8.89 29.05 42.02
CA GLN A 33 8.61 29.98 43.12
C GLN A 33 9.28 31.33 42.81
N ARG A 34 8.50 32.28 42.28
CA ARG A 34 8.93 33.66 42.07
C ARG A 34 9.06 34.34 43.43
N LYS A 35 10.28 34.42 43.97
CA LYS A 35 10.60 35.15 45.20
C LYS A 35 10.15 36.60 45.05
N LYS A 36 9.15 36.98 45.83
CA LYS A 36 8.64 38.33 46.01
C LYS A 36 9.56 39.03 47.00
N SER A 37 10.54 39.79 46.50
CA SER A 37 11.33 40.68 47.34
C SER A 37 10.48 41.89 47.72
N MET A 38 10.07 41.92 48.99
CA MET A 38 9.62 43.14 49.66
C MET A 38 10.86 43.98 49.98
N ALA A 39 10.97 45.13 49.35
CA ALA A 39 11.81 46.22 49.83
C ALA A 39 10.92 47.46 49.92
N ARG A 40 10.91 48.02 51.13
CA ARG A 40 10.18 49.20 51.60
C ARG A 40 11.19 50.33 51.74
N ALA A 41 10.71 51.55 51.53
CA ALA A 41 11.14 52.86 52.06
C ALA A 41 11.47 53.89 50.95
N GLU A 42 10.54 54.85 50.82
CA GLU A 42 10.74 56.32 50.90
C GLU A 42 12.03 56.89 50.28
N ASP A 43 11.87 57.76 49.26
CA ASP A 43 12.27 59.17 49.32
C ASP A 43 12.16 59.90 47.96
N GLU A 44 11.51 61.07 48.04
CA GLU A 44 11.65 62.35 47.33
C GLU A 44 11.57 62.51 45.79
N ASP A 45 10.83 63.57 45.46
CA ASP A 45 10.60 64.19 44.17
C ASP A 45 11.88 64.67 43.49
N HIS A 46 12.22 64.13 42.31
CA HIS A 46 13.06 64.80 41.33
C HIS A 46 12.45 64.64 39.93
N ALA A 47 11.91 65.74 39.41
CA ALA A 47 11.49 65.89 38.03
C ALA A 47 12.74 65.92 37.13
N ASP A 48 12.98 64.85 36.38
CA ASP A 48 13.99 64.82 35.33
C ASP A 48 13.33 64.48 33.98
N SER A 49 13.48 65.41 33.04
CA SER A 49 12.89 65.34 31.71
C SER A 49 13.51 64.19 30.88
N PRO A 50 12.73 63.42 30.11
CA PRO A 50 13.27 62.31 29.33
C PRO A 50 14.09 62.83 28.13
N GLN A 51 15.41 62.69 28.20
CA GLN A 51 16.26 62.84 27.02
C GLN A 51 16.01 61.70 26.00
N PRO A 52 15.95 62.00 24.69
CA PRO A 52 15.77 60.99 23.66
C PRO A 52 17.04 60.15 23.50
N SER A 53 16.99 58.90 23.96
CA SER A 53 18.07 57.94 23.72
C SER A 53 18.22 57.66 22.23
N LYS A 54 19.42 57.92 21.70
CA LYS A 54 19.80 57.65 20.32
C LYS A 54 19.70 56.13 20.06
N LYS A 55 18.76 55.71 19.22
CA LYS A 55 18.62 54.31 18.80
C LYS A 55 19.94 53.84 18.17
N PRO A 56 20.52 52.69 18.58
CA PRO A 56 21.73 52.17 17.97
C PRO A 56 21.45 51.77 16.53
N VAL A 57 22.17 52.38 15.59
CA VAL A 57 22.16 52.03 14.16
C VAL A 57 22.71 50.61 14.02
N LYS A 58 21.82 49.63 13.83
CA LYS A 58 22.19 48.25 13.52
C LYS A 58 22.82 48.22 12.14
N ARG A 59 24.16 48.20 12.08
CA ARG A 59 24.89 47.93 10.84
C ARG A 59 24.63 46.49 10.42
N GLU A 60 24.19 46.33 9.17
CA GLU A 60 24.04 45.04 8.51
C GLU A 60 25.41 44.37 8.43
N ILE A 61 25.59 43.27 9.16
CA ILE A 61 26.86 42.53 9.17
C ILE A 61 26.92 41.72 7.87
N GLN A 62 27.53 42.31 6.84
CA GLN A 62 27.91 41.60 5.63
C GLN A 62 29.13 40.73 5.94
N ARG A 63 29.09 39.44 5.59
CA ARG A 63 30.27 38.58 5.66
C ARG A 63 31.20 38.89 4.48
N PRO A 64 32.51 38.58 4.59
CA PRO A 64 33.48 38.78 3.52
C PRO A 64 33.07 38.11 2.20
N ASP A 65 32.28 37.04 2.28
CA ASP A 65 31.75 36.24 1.18
C ASP A 65 30.61 36.94 0.40
N GLY A 66 30.33 38.23 0.68
CA GLY A 66 29.22 38.99 0.08
C GLY A 66 27.83 38.55 0.54
N THR A 67 27.75 37.59 1.47
CA THR A 67 26.47 37.03 1.92
C THR A 67 25.97 37.70 3.19
N VAL A 68 24.72 38.18 3.11
CA VAL A 68 24.03 38.89 4.19
C VAL A 68 23.51 37.88 5.20
N VAL A 69 23.92 38.02 6.46
CA VAL A 69 23.41 37.20 7.57
C VAL A 69 22.03 37.69 7.98
N ALA A 70 21.10 36.76 8.17
CA ALA A 70 19.75 37.06 8.65
C ALA A 70 19.78 37.68 10.07
N GLY A 71 19.79 39.00 10.15
CA GLY A 71 19.44 39.73 11.37
C GLY A 71 17.92 39.74 11.62
N PRO A 72 17.46 40.11 12.82
CA PRO A 72 16.05 40.33 13.09
C PRO A 72 15.57 41.56 12.30
N ARG A 73 15.02 41.32 11.11
CA ARG A 73 14.39 42.33 10.26
C ARG A 73 12.89 42.41 10.58
N PRO A 74 12.30 43.61 10.59
CA PRO A 74 10.85 43.74 10.60
C PRO A 74 10.28 43.14 9.31
N ILE A 75 9.08 42.58 9.39
CA ILE A 75 8.31 42.14 8.21
C ILE A 75 7.51 43.35 7.76
N LYS A 76 7.67 43.73 6.51
CA LYS A 76 6.92 44.84 5.89
C LYS A 76 5.58 44.31 5.36
N ARG A 77 4.61 45.21 5.20
CA ARG A 77 3.30 44.91 4.59
C ARG A 77 3.45 44.48 3.12
N ASP A 78 4.34 45.14 2.39
CA ASP A 78 4.79 44.72 1.07
C ASP A 78 6.06 43.87 1.24
N TYR A 79 5.90 42.55 1.17
CA TYR A 79 6.97 41.58 1.39
C TYR A 79 8.23 41.90 0.57
N ASP A 80 9.41 41.67 1.16
CA ASP A 80 10.65 41.73 0.39
C ASP A 80 10.74 40.49 -0.54
N SER A 81 11.50 40.56 -1.63
CA SER A 81 11.64 39.42 -2.59
C SER A 81 12.07 38.09 -1.92
N ASP A 82 12.82 38.17 -0.82
CA ASP A 82 13.21 36.99 -0.04
C ASP A 82 12.05 36.37 0.74
N ASP A 83 11.12 37.20 1.23
CA ASP A 83 9.92 36.75 1.91
C ASP A 83 8.94 36.13 0.91
N GLU A 84 8.78 36.70 -0.29
CA GLU A 84 7.99 36.08 -1.38
C GLU A 84 8.47 34.67 -1.70
N ARG A 85 9.79 34.48 -1.83
CA ARG A 85 10.37 33.17 -2.11
C ARG A 85 10.18 32.19 -0.95
N LEU A 86 10.31 32.68 0.28
CA LEU A 86 10.05 31.89 1.48
C LEU A 86 8.58 31.44 1.55
N ILE A 87 7.63 32.34 1.24
CA ILE A 87 6.19 32.05 1.17
C ILE A 87 5.92 30.93 0.16
N GLN A 88 6.43 31.05 -1.07
CA GLN A 88 6.25 30.03 -2.12
C GLN A 88 6.74 28.65 -1.67
N LEU A 89 7.96 28.58 -1.13
CA LEU A 89 8.53 27.31 -0.69
C LEU A 89 7.74 26.69 0.47
N LYS A 90 7.13 27.54 1.32
CA LYS A 90 6.31 27.09 2.45
C LYS A 90 4.92 26.64 2.04
N GLN A 91 4.28 27.32 1.10
CA GLN A 91 3.00 26.91 0.53
C GLN A 91 3.11 25.57 -0.20
N MET A 92 4.26 25.28 -0.84
CA MET A 92 4.56 23.97 -1.44
C MET A 92 4.83 22.85 -0.41
N GLY A 93 4.81 23.15 0.90
CA GLY A 93 4.96 22.15 1.96
C GLY A 93 6.41 21.71 2.24
N HIS A 94 7.41 22.49 1.81
CA HIS A 94 8.81 22.10 2.04
C HIS A 94 9.26 22.29 3.51
N ALA A 95 10.11 21.37 3.97
CA ALA A 95 10.73 21.41 5.29
C ALA A 95 11.65 22.63 5.48
N ASP A 96 11.76 23.14 6.71
CA ASP A 96 12.55 24.34 7.04
C ASP A 96 14.02 24.26 6.60
N THR A 97 14.62 23.07 6.70
CA THR A 97 15.99 22.79 6.26
C THR A 97 16.14 22.99 4.75
N TYR A 98 15.19 22.46 3.97
CA TYR A 98 15.15 22.63 2.53
C TYR A 98 15.01 24.10 2.15
N VAL A 99 14.06 24.81 2.76
CA VAL A 99 13.83 26.25 2.51
C VAL A 99 15.12 27.05 2.75
N ALA A 100 15.79 26.83 3.89
CA ALA A 100 17.04 27.53 4.21
C ALA A 100 18.15 27.23 3.17
N THR A 101 18.30 25.97 2.76
CA THR A 101 19.31 25.60 1.75
C THR A 101 19.00 26.19 0.38
N GLN A 102 17.72 26.26 0.01
CA GLN A 102 17.29 26.74 -1.30
C GLN A 102 17.47 28.26 -1.40
N LEU A 103 17.10 29.00 -0.36
CA LEU A 103 17.35 30.45 -0.28
C LEU A 103 18.86 30.75 -0.35
N ALA A 104 19.70 29.96 0.33
CA ALA A 104 21.14 30.12 0.27
C ALA A 104 21.73 29.81 -1.12
N LYS A 105 21.21 28.79 -1.83
CA LYS A 105 21.61 28.45 -3.21
C LYS A 105 21.25 29.54 -4.20
N GLU A 106 20.11 30.18 -4.01
CA GLU A 106 19.62 31.27 -4.86
C GLU A 106 20.32 32.62 -4.58
N GLY A 107 21.32 32.64 -3.67
CA GLY A 107 22.07 33.85 -3.32
C GLY A 107 21.29 34.84 -2.44
N ARG A 108 20.14 34.41 -1.90
CA ARG A 108 19.29 35.21 -1.02
C ARG A 108 19.80 35.21 0.43
N VAL A 109 19.09 35.89 1.33
CA VAL A 109 19.44 35.92 2.76
C VAL A 109 19.58 34.50 3.32
N LYS A 110 20.74 34.24 3.92
CA LYS A 110 21.05 32.97 4.58
C LYS A 110 20.33 32.88 5.92
N TYR A 111 19.15 32.27 5.91
CA TYR A 111 18.40 31.96 7.12
C TYR A 111 18.92 30.70 7.82
N ASN A 112 18.78 30.67 9.14
CA ASN A 112 18.91 29.43 9.89
C ASN A 112 17.58 28.66 9.79
N ALA A 113 17.63 27.34 9.54
CA ALA A 113 16.44 26.49 9.46
C ALA A 113 15.48 26.69 10.66
N ARG A 114 16.01 26.82 11.89
CA ARG A 114 15.19 27.06 13.10
C ARG A 114 14.40 28.37 13.07
N THR A 115 14.87 29.36 12.32
CA THR A 115 14.26 30.69 12.22
C THR A 115 13.24 30.82 11.10
N ILE A 116 13.22 29.88 10.14
CA ILE A 116 12.30 29.90 9.01
C ILE A 116 10.86 29.80 9.49
N SER A 117 10.53 28.83 10.35
CA SER A 117 9.16 28.65 10.86
C SER A 117 8.64 29.90 11.60
N GLY A 118 9.45 30.47 12.50
CA GLY A 118 9.08 31.70 13.21
C GLY A 118 8.97 32.93 12.31
N ARG A 119 9.74 33.00 11.21
CA ARG A 119 9.58 34.07 10.20
C ARG A 119 8.32 33.87 9.38
N TRP A 120 8.06 32.64 8.91
CA TRP A 120 6.86 32.24 8.18
C TRP A 120 5.58 32.55 8.95
N GLN A 121 5.51 32.21 10.25
CA GLN A 121 4.34 32.51 11.09
C GLN A 121 4.05 34.01 11.17
N ARG A 122 5.08 34.84 11.30
CA ARG A 122 4.89 36.30 11.35
C ARG A 122 4.48 36.86 9.99
N ILE A 123 5.00 36.32 8.89
CA ILE A 123 4.58 36.69 7.52
C ILE A 123 3.11 36.30 7.32
N ARG A 124 2.73 35.10 7.73
CA ARG A 124 1.36 34.61 7.66
C ARG A 124 0.38 35.51 8.42
N LYS A 125 0.75 35.99 9.60
CA LYS A 125 -0.06 36.96 10.35
C LYS A 125 -0.30 38.25 9.57
N VAL A 126 0.73 38.76 8.88
CA VAL A 126 0.60 39.97 8.05
C VAL A 126 -0.23 39.69 6.78
N LEU A 127 -0.16 38.49 6.21
CA LEU A 127 -1.04 38.06 5.11
C LEU A 127 -2.49 38.00 5.57
N GLU A 128 -2.75 37.36 6.70
CA GLU A 128 -4.09 37.25 7.31
C GLU A 128 -4.66 38.63 7.64
N GLU A 129 -3.88 39.54 8.24
CA GLU A 129 -4.31 40.92 8.51
C GLU A 129 -4.63 41.70 7.22
N LYS A 130 -3.88 41.45 6.13
CA LYS A 130 -4.13 42.09 4.84
C LYS A 130 -5.40 41.54 4.18
N GLU A 131 -5.63 40.23 4.26
CA GLU A 131 -6.85 39.59 3.76
C GLU A 131 -8.06 40.03 4.58
N GLU A 132 -7.93 40.17 5.90
CA GLU A 132 -8.96 40.72 6.79
C GLU A 132 -9.32 42.17 6.41
N GLU A 133 -8.33 43.04 6.19
CA GLU A 133 -8.58 44.42 5.72
C GLU A 133 -9.25 44.44 4.33
N GLN A 134 -8.91 43.50 3.44
CA GLN A 134 -9.56 43.37 2.13
C GLN A 134 -11.00 42.87 2.22
N LEU A 135 -11.31 42.01 3.20
CA LEU A 135 -12.67 41.56 3.49
C LEU A 135 -13.49 42.68 4.14
N ASP A 136 -12.91 43.43 5.07
CA ASP A 136 -13.54 44.57 5.75
C ASP A 136 -13.84 45.73 4.79
N ASP A 137 -12.97 45.96 3.80
CA ASP A 137 -13.18 46.94 2.73
C ASP A 137 -14.19 46.45 1.65
N GLU A 138 -14.82 45.28 1.85
CA GLU A 138 -15.74 44.62 0.89
C GLU A 138 -15.10 44.39 -0.50
N LEU A 139 -13.76 44.33 -0.57
CA LEU A 139 -13.04 44.13 -1.83
C LEU A 139 -13.01 42.66 -2.24
N THR A 140 -13.18 41.75 -1.28
CA THR A 140 -13.29 40.29 -1.50
C THR A 140 -14.60 39.82 -0.88
N ASP A 141 -15.35 39.00 -1.60
CA ASP A 141 -16.61 38.40 -1.14
C ASP A 141 -16.44 36.89 -0.93
N TRP A 142 -17.39 36.27 -0.24
CA TRP A 142 -17.45 34.82 -0.08
C TRP A 142 -17.82 34.17 -1.41
N HIS A 143 -17.10 33.10 -1.78
CA HIS A 143 -17.36 32.37 -3.02
C HIS A 143 -18.37 31.24 -2.82
N GLU A 144 -19.05 30.86 -3.91
CA GLU A 144 -19.96 29.71 -3.90
C GLU A 144 -19.22 28.42 -3.47
N GLY A 145 -19.78 27.72 -2.49
CA GLY A 145 -19.20 26.51 -1.90
C GLY A 145 -18.26 26.75 -0.72
N GLU A 146 -17.82 27.99 -0.46
CA GLU A 146 -17.03 28.30 0.74
C GLU A 146 -17.88 28.13 2.01
N ASP A 147 -19.16 28.47 1.97
CA ASP A 147 -20.10 28.29 3.10
C ASP A 147 -20.26 26.81 3.51
N ASP A 148 -20.42 25.90 2.54
CA ASP A 148 -20.51 24.46 2.81
C ASP A 148 -19.21 23.95 3.45
N THR A 149 -18.06 24.42 2.94
CA THR A 149 -16.77 24.08 3.54
C THR A 149 -16.61 24.66 4.94
N LEU A 150 -17.10 25.89 5.18
CA LEU A 150 -17.06 26.53 6.49
C LEU A 150 -17.91 25.77 7.49
N GLU A 151 -19.14 25.38 7.14
CA GLU A 151 -20.03 24.61 8.00
C GLU A 151 -19.38 23.28 8.39
N THR A 152 -18.84 22.54 7.41
CA THR A 152 -18.18 21.26 7.69
C THR A 152 -16.94 21.43 8.59
N VAL A 153 -16.16 22.48 8.40
CA VAL A 153 -15.00 22.81 9.25
C VAL A 153 -15.44 23.17 10.67
N ILE A 154 -16.47 24.00 10.83
CA ILE A 154 -17.03 24.35 12.13
C ILE A 154 -17.49 23.09 12.87
N GLN A 155 -18.29 22.24 12.23
CA GLN A 155 -18.76 21.00 12.83
C GLN A 155 -17.60 20.09 13.27
N GLN A 156 -16.52 20.01 12.49
CA GLN A 156 -15.34 19.24 12.85
C GLN A 156 -14.60 19.82 14.07
N VAL A 157 -14.47 21.14 14.13
CA VAL A 157 -13.82 21.85 15.25
C VAL A 157 -14.66 21.74 16.53
N GLU A 158 -15.97 21.96 16.44
CA GLU A 158 -16.89 21.80 17.55
C GLU A 158 -16.85 20.38 18.13
N ARG A 159 -16.81 19.35 17.27
CA ARG A 159 -16.65 17.97 17.71
C ARG A 159 -15.35 17.76 18.48
N LYS A 160 -14.23 18.35 18.05
CA LYS A 160 -12.95 18.27 18.77
C LYS A 160 -13.02 18.99 20.12
N ILE A 161 -13.59 20.20 20.15
CA ILE A 161 -13.78 20.98 21.37
C ILE A 161 -14.67 20.22 22.36
N GLN A 162 -15.75 19.61 21.88
CA GLN A 162 -16.64 18.83 22.73
C GLN A 162 -15.91 17.62 23.34
N GLN A 163 -15.11 16.90 22.56
CA GLN A 163 -14.28 15.81 23.09
C GLN A 163 -13.28 16.30 24.15
N GLU A 164 -12.72 17.50 24.00
CA GLU A 164 -11.84 18.10 24.99
C GLU A 164 -12.60 18.50 26.27
N LYS A 165 -13.79 19.08 26.14
CA LYS A 165 -14.68 19.37 27.27
C LYS A 165 -15.02 18.09 28.04
N ASP A 166 -15.45 17.04 27.35
CA ASP A 166 -15.78 15.74 27.96
C ASP A 166 -14.57 15.13 28.68
N ARG A 167 -13.37 15.25 28.10
CA ARG A 167 -12.12 14.81 28.75
C ARG A 167 -11.79 15.62 29.99
N LEU A 168 -11.97 16.93 29.96
CA LEU A 168 -11.75 17.81 31.10
C LEU A 168 -12.77 17.53 32.21
N ASP A 169 -14.03 17.28 31.87
CA ASP A 169 -15.07 16.91 32.82
C ASP A 169 -14.79 15.54 33.45
N ALA A 170 -14.40 14.55 32.67
CA ALA A 170 -13.98 13.25 33.19
C ALA A 170 -12.75 13.37 34.12
N ARG A 171 -11.82 14.27 33.80
CA ARG A 171 -10.66 14.57 34.65
C ARG A 171 -11.08 15.27 35.95
N LYS A 172 -11.92 16.30 35.87
CA LYS A 172 -12.50 17.00 37.01
C LYS A 172 -13.13 16.01 37.99
N TRP A 173 -13.97 15.10 37.52
CA TRP A 173 -14.62 14.11 38.38
C TRP A 173 -13.67 13.07 38.95
N ARG A 174 -12.61 12.72 38.22
CA ARG A 174 -11.53 11.88 38.75
C ARG A 174 -10.81 12.57 39.92
N GLU A 175 -10.43 13.83 39.76
CA GLU A 175 -9.79 14.62 40.81
C GLU A 175 -10.74 14.79 42.01
N VAL A 176 -12.01 15.11 41.78
CA VAL A 176 -13.05 15.16 42.83
C VAL A 176 -13.12 13.85 43.60
N SER A 177 -13.17 12.70 42.92
CA SER A 177 -13.25 11.40 43.59
C SER A 177 -12.00 11.08 44.42
N GLN A 178 -10.81 11.46 43.93
CA GLN A 178 -9.55 11.28 44.65
C GLN A 178 -9.49 12.16 45.89
N HIS A 179 -9.80 13.45 45.75
CA HIS A 179 -9.89 14.38 46.88
C HIS A 179 -10.94 13.93 47.90
N PHE A 180 -12.11 13.49 47.44
CA PHE A 180 -13.16 12.98 48.32
C PHE A 180 -12.72 11.72 49.08
N ALA A 181 -12.02 10.80 48.42
CA ALA A 181 -11.46 9.62 49.06
C ALA A 181 -10.39 9.97 50.09
N ASN A 182 -9.58 11.01 49.85
CA ASN A 182 -8.57 11.49 50.81
C ASN A 182 -9.22 12.14 52.04
N VAL A 183 -10.28 12.94 51.85
CA VAL A 183 -11.01 13.58 52.95
C VAL A 183 -11.78 12.56 53.78
N THR A 184 -12.44 11.59 53.13
CA THR A 184 -13.27 10.59 53.83
C THR A 184 -12.51 9.34 54.27
N LEU A 185 -11.25 9.20 53.85
CA LEU A 185 -10.40 8.01 54.02
C LEU A 185 -11.05 6.72 53.47
N LYS A 186 -12.02 6.84 52.55
CA LYS A 186 -12.79 5.72 51.98
C LYS A 186 -12.75 5.77 50.46
N ARG A 187 -12.12 4.77 49.84
CA ARG A 187 -11.95 4.67 48.37
C ARG A 187 -13.10 3.96 47.63
N LYS A 188 -14.33 4.00 48.19
CA LYS A 188 -15.48 3.28 47.62
C LYS A 188 -16.25 4.07 46.56
N TYR A 189 -16.00 5.36 46.43
CA TYR A 189 -16.72 6.25 45.52
C TYR A 189 -15.87 6.51 44.27
N THR A 190 -16.37 6.08 43.11
CA THR A 190 -15.74 6.34 41.81
C THR A 190 -16.08 7.76 41.32
N ALA A 191 -15.38 8.23 40.29
CA ALA A 191 -15.66 9.50 39.61
C ALA A 191 -17.14 9.63 39.22
N ASN A 192 -17.67 8.64 38.51
CA ASN A 192 -19.07 8.62 38.07
C ASN A 192 -20.04 8.62 39.26
N ALA A 193 -19.73 7.91 40.35
CA ALA A 193 -20.60 7.91 41.53
C ALA A 193 -20.64 9.30 42.23
N CYS A 194 -19.53 10.04 42.19
CA CYS A 194 -19.48 11.40 42.72
C CYS A 194 -20.25 12.38 41.82
N GLU A 195 -20.08 12.25 40.51
CA GLU A 195 -20.81 13.03 39.49
C GLU A 195 -22.33 12.82 39.58
N GLU A 196 -22.79 11.56 39.49
CA GLU A 196 -24.21 11.21 39.59
C GLU A 196 -24.82 11.74 40.89
N ARG A 197 -24.09 11.62 42.01
CA ARG A 197 -24.56 12.12 43.30
C ARG A 197 -24.65 13.65 43.31
N TRP A 198 -23.67 14.35 42.77
CA TRP A 198 -23.68 15.80 42.71
C TRP A 198 -24.81 16.32 41.82
N HIS A 199 -25.00 15.73 40.63
CA HIS A 199 -26.11 16.09 39.75
C HIS A 199 -27.46 15.83 40.41
N ALA A 200 -27.65 14.67 41.05
CA ALA A 200 -28.88 14.36 41.77
C ALA A 200 -29.16 15.34 42.92
N LEU A 201 -28.11 15.87 43.57
CA LEU A 201 -28.25 16.90 44.60
C LEU A 201 -28.67 18.24 43.99
N MET A 202 -28.06 18.64 42.87
CA MET A 202 -28.40 19.88 42.16
C MET A 202 -29.82 19.86 41.58
N THR A 203 -30.28 18.70 41.11
CA THR A 203 -31.64 18.52 40.61
C THR A 203 -32.68 18.26 41.71
N GLY A 204 -32.25 18.07 42.96
CA GLY A 204 -33.15 17.73 44.07
C GLY A 204 -33.73 16.31 44.03
N THR A 205 -33.19 15.43 43.18
CA THR A 205 -33.64 14.03 43.02
C THR A 205 -32.76 13.03 43.80
N ALA A 206 -31.81 13.52 44.59
CA ALA A 206 -30.90 12.67 45.36
C ALA A 206 -31.62 11.85 46.44
N ASP A 207 -31.39 10.54 46.42
CA ASP A 207 -31.79 9.64 47.50
C ASP A 207 -31.20 10.13 48.85
N LEU A 208 -32.01 10.17 49.90
CA LEU A 208 -31.56 10.50 51.26
C LEU A 208 -30.44 9.54 51.74
N PRO A 209 -29.57 9.92 52.67
CA PRO A 209 -28.67 8.97 53.33
C PRO A 209 -29.43 7.77 53.93
N ILE A 210 -28.83 6.58 53.93
CA ILE A 210 -29.51 5.33 54.36
C ILE A 210 -30.02 5.36 55.81
N GLU A 211 -29.37 6.15 56.67
CA GLU A 211 -29.75 6.32 58.06
C GLU A 211 -30.98 7.23 58.24
N GLN A 212 -31.25 8.10 57.26
CA GLN A 212 -32.32 9.10 57.33
C GLN A 212 -33.56 8.69 56.52
N ASP A 213 -33.50 7.60 55.75
CA ASP A 213 -34.62 7.16 54.92
C ASP A 213 -35.64 6.38 55.77
N PRO A 214 -36.91 6.85 55.86
CA PRO A 214 -37.96 6.13 56.57
C PRO A 214 -38.38 4.82 55.88
N ASP A 215 -38.25 4.70 54.54
CA ASP A 215 -38.63 3.50 53.78
C ASP A 215 -37.40 2.70 53.32
N LYS A 216 -36.85 1.90 54.23
CA LYS A 216 -35.70 1.03 53.96
C LYS A 216 -36.03 -0.10 52.98
N GLU A 217 -37.28 -0.58 52.95
CA GLU A 217 -37.70 -1.69 52.09
C GLU A 217 -37.86 -1.27 50.63
N GLY A 218 -38.51 -0.14 50.37
CA GLY A 218 -38.65 0.42 49.01
C GLY A 218 -37.28 0.69 48.38
N ARG A 219 -36.33 1.21 49.16
CA ARG A 219 -34.94 1.39 48.73
C ARG A 219 -34.26 0.06 48.38
N ALA A 220 -34.47 -1.00 49.16
CA ALA A 220 -33.92 -2.32 48.89
C ALA A 220 -34.46 -2.91 47.58
N ARG A 221 -35.76 -2.72 47.28
CA ARG A 221 -36.38 -3.14 46.01
C ARG A 221 -35.77 -2.40 44.82
N LYS A 222 -35.67 -1.07 44.87
CA LYS A 222 -35.01 -0.25 43.83
C LYS A 222 -33.55 -0.68 43.60
N ARG A 223 -32.82 -1.02 44.67
CA ARG A 223 -31.45 -1.53 44.56
C ARG A 223 -31.40 -2.88 43.83
N LYS A 224 -32.27 -3.84 44.18
CA LYS A 224 -32.34 -5.14 43.51
C LYS A 224 -32.69 -4.99 42.03
N GLN A 225 -33.65 -4.12 41.69
CA GLN A 225 -34.00 -3.82 40.31
C GLN A 225 -32.81 -3.30 39.51
N ARG A 226 -32.09 -2.29 40.05
CA ARG A 226 -30.86 -1.76 39.42
C ARG A 226 -29.76 -2.81 39.29
N GLN A 227 -29.67 -3.77 40.22
CA GLN A 227 -28.72 -4.87 40.13
C GLN A 227 -29.08 -5.85 39.01
N LEU A 228 -30.36 -6.23 38.89
CA LEU A 228 -30.85 -7.09 37.81
C LEU A 228 -30.66 -6.44 36.44
N GLU A 229 -30.97 -5.15 36.30
CA GLU A 229 -30.76 -4.40 35.06
C GLU A 229 -29.28 -4.36 34.67
N ARG A 230 -28.38 -4.10 35.62
CA ARG A 230 -26.92 -4.16 35.35
C ARG A 230 -26.44 -5.56 34.99
N GLN A 231 -27.01 -6.60 35.60
CA GLN A 231 -26.69 -7.98 35.25
C GLN A 231 -27.15 -8.30 33.82
N ALA A 232 -28.37 -7.90 33.45
CA ALA A 232 -28.88 -8.04 32.09
C ALA A 232 -28.01 -7.28 31.08
N ARG A 233 -27.64 -6.04 31.37
CA ARG A 233 -26.75 -5.24 30.50
C ARG A 233 -25.36 -5.88 30.34
N ARG A 234 -24.80 -6.47 31.40
CA ARG A 234 -23.53 -7.22 31.32
C ARG A 234 -23.67 -8.50 30.50
N ALA A 235 -24.78 -9.21 30.64
CA ALA A 235 -25.06 -10.42 29.86
C ALA A 235 -25.19 -10.08 28.37
N MET A 236 -25.91 -9.01 28.02
CA MET A 236 -26.00 -8.53 26.64
C MET A 236 -24.65 -8.11 26.06
N ALA A 237 -23.87 -7.30 26.80
CA ALA A 237 -22.56 -6.87 26.35
C ALA A 237 -21.58 -8.05 26.19
N ALA A 238 -21.69 -9.09 27.03
CA ALA A 238 -20.92 -10.32 26.89
C ALA A 238 -21.34 -11.13 25.65
N ALA A 239 -22.65 -11.23 25.38
CA ALA A 239 -23.16 -11.90 24.19
C ALA A 239 -22.73 -11.16 22.90
N GLU A 240 -22.85 -9.84 22.86
CA GLU A 240 -22.40 -9.01 21.73
C GLU A 240 -20.88 -9.13 21.50
N ALA A 241 -20.09 -9.10 22.57
CA ALA A 241 -18.64 -9.30 22.47
C ALA A 241 -18.28 -10.69 21.92
N GLN A 242 -19.06 -11.72 22.28
CA GLN A 242 -18.88 -13.07 21.77
C GLN A 242 -19.26 -13.14 20.28
N GLU A 243 -20.36 -12.54 19.84
CA GLU A 243 -20.73 -12.47 18.41
C GLU A 243 -19.69 -11.71 17.56
N VAL A 244 -19.10 -10.64 18.11
CA VAL A 244 -18.03 -9.89 17.45
C VAL A 244 -16.75 -10.73 17.34
N GLU A 245 -16.40 -11.51 18.35
CA GLU A 245 -15.25 -12.43 18.24
C GLU A 245 -15.54 -13.60 17.30
N ASP A 246 -16.73 -14.19 17.34
CA ASP A 246 -17.14 -15.28 16.45
C ASP A 246 -17.18 -14.80 14.99
N SER A 247 -17.66 -13.59 14.71
CA SER A 247 -17.65 -13.00 13.36
C SER A 247 -16.23 -12.69 12.87
N LYS A 248 -15.34 -12.21 13.74
CA LYS A 248 -13.91 -12.05 13.40
C LYS A 248 -13.25 -13.39 13.11
N GLN A 249 -13.59 -14.45 13.86
CA GLN A 249 -13.06 -15.79 13.62
C GLN A 249 -13.54 -16.32 12.27
N ARG A 250 -14.84 -16.25 11.97
CA ARG A 250 -15.38 -16.63 10.65
C ARG A 250 -14.76 -15.84 9.51
N ALA A 251 -14.54 -14.53 9.68
CA ALA A 251 -13.88 -13.71 8.67
C ALA A 251 -12.42 -14.14 8.43
N ARG A 252 -11.70 -14.57 9.48
CA ARG A 252 -10.34 -15.11 9.34
C ARG A 252 -10.34 -16.45 8.61
N GLU A 253 -11.27 -17.34 8.95
CA GLU A 253 -11.45 -18.64 8.28
C GLU A 253 -11.72 -18.46 6.78
N LEU A 254 -12.65 -17.58 6.39
CA LEU A 254 -12.92 -17.27 4.97
C LEU A 254 -11.69 -16.69 4.24
N ILE A 255 -10.89 -15.87 4.91
CA ILE A 255 -9.64 -15.34 4.34
C ILE A 255 -8.63 -16.48 4.13
N GLU A 256 -8.51 -17.42 5.06
CA GLU A 256 -7.61 -18.57 4.94
C GLU A 256 -8.08 -19.54 3.85
N GLU A 257 -9.38 -19.83 3.77
CA GLU A 257 -9.97 -20.64 2.70
C GLU A 257 -9.74 -20.02 1.32
N SER A 258 -9.99 -18.71 1.16
CA SER A 258 -9.75 -18.03 -0.12
C SER A 258 -8.26 -18.01 -0.52
N LYS A 259 -7.34 -17.97 0.46
CA LYS A 259 -5.90 -18.11 0.20
C LYS A 259 -5.52 -19.55 -0.18
N ALA A 260 -6.15 -20.55 0.44
CA ALA A 260 -5.95 -21.95 0.10
C ALA A 260 -6.41 -22.24 -1.34
N VAL A 261 -7.62 -21.80 -1.71
CA VAL A 261 -8.16 -21.94 -3.07
C VAL A 261 -7.25 -21.26 -4.10
N LYS A 262 -6.80 -20.02 -3.84
CA LYS A 262 -5.87 -19.31 -4.73
C LYS A 262 -4.52 -20.03 -4.88
N LYS A 263 -4.05 -20.69 -3.82
CA LYS A 263 -2.80 -21.46 -3.85
C LYS A 263 -2.97 -22.73 -4.69
N GLU A 264 -4.08 -23.46 -4.51
CA GLU A 264 -4.42 -24.64 -5.31
C GLU A 264 -4.58 -24.29 -6.80
N GLU A 265 -5.28 -23.20 -7.12
CA GLU A 265 -5.43 -22.71 -8.49
C GLU A 265 -4.05 -22.35 -9.10
N ALA A 266 -3.19 -21.66 -8.35
CA ALA A 266 -1.83 -21.34 -8.81
C ALA A 266 -0.98 -22.60 -9.05
N GLU A 267 -1.15 -23.64 -8.25
CA GLU A 267 -0.49 -24.93 -8.42
C GLU A 267 -1.00 -25.68 -9.66
N GLN A 268 -2.31 -25.68 -9.91
CA GLN A 268 -2.89 -26.25 -11.13
C GLN A 268 -2.40 -25.53 -12.40
N VAL A 269 -2.32 -24.19 -12.37
CA VAL A 269 -1.78 -23.41 -13.50
C VAL A 269 -0.31 -23.72 -13.74
N ARG A 270 0.49 -23.93 -12.69
CA ARG A 270 1.90 -24.35 -12.82
C ARG A 270 2.02 -25.76 -13.42
N ALA A 271 1.21 -26.71 -12.95
CA ALA A 271 1.18 -28.07 -13.48
C ALA A 271 0.77 -28.09 -14.96
N GLY A 272 -0.24 -27.31 -15.35
CA GLY A 272 -0.66 -27.17 -16.75
C GLY A 272 0.42 -26.58 -17.65
N LYS A 273 1.12 -25.53 -17.20
CA LYS A 273 2.27 -24.94 -17.93
C LYS A 273 3.42 -25.93 -18.08
N GLU A 274 3.69 -26.75 -17.07
CA GLU A 274 4.75 -27.76 -17.12
C GLU A 274 4.40 -28.90 -18.09
N ALA A 275 3.16 -29.39 -18.05
CA ALA A 275 2.65 -30.37 -19.02
C ALA A 275 2.78 -29.87 -20.46
N ALA A 276 2.36 -28.63 -20.73
CA ALA A 276 2.49 -28.01 -22.06
C ALA A 276 3.96 -27.92 -22.53
N ARG A 277 4.90 -27.58 -21.64
CA ARG A 277 6.34 -27.58 -21.97
C ARG A 277 6.86 -28.98 -22.29
N ILE A 278 6.38 -30.00 -21.58
CA ILE A 278 6.75 -31.40 -21.84
C ILE A 278 6.24 -31.84 -23.22
N GLU A 279 4.99 -31.52 -23.56
CA GLU A 279 4.43 -31.85 -24.87
C GLU A 279 5.14 -31.12 -26.02
N GLN A 280 5.43 -29.82 -25.85
CA GLN A 280 6.19 -29.06 -26.84
C GLN A 280 7.60 -29.65 -27.06
N ARG A 281 8.26 -30.11 -25.98
CA ARG A 281 9.55 -30.83 -26.09
C ARG A 281 9.39 -32.15 -26.84
N LYS A 282 8.34 -32.93 -26.57
CA LYS A 282 8.04 -34.18 -27.29
C LYS A 282 7.82 -33.92 -28.79
N LEU A 283 7.03 -32.90 -29.16
CA LEU A 283 6.80 -32.51 -30.56
C LEU A 283 8.10 -32.09 -31.25
N ARG A 284 8.91 -31.24 -30.62
CA ARG A 284 10.21 -30.83 -31.15
C ARG A 284 11.15 -32.01 -31.38
N ASN A 285 11.16 -32.98 -30.47
CA ASN A 285 11.95 -34.20 -30.62
C ASN A 285 11.44 -35.07 -31.78
N LYS A 286 10.11 -35.20 -31.96
CA LYS A 286 9.53 -35.88 -33.12
C LYS A 286 9.96 -35.23 -34.44
N ILE A 287 9.89 -33.90 -34.54
CA ILE A 287 10.32 -33.16 -35.74
C ILE A 287 11.82 -33.36 -36.02
N LYS A 288 12.68 -33.28 -35.00
CA LYS A 288 14.12 -33.54 -35.14
C LYS A 288 14.40 -34.96 -35.62
N ASN A 289 13.73 -35.95 -35.02
CA ASN A 289 13.90 -37.35 -35.39
C ASN A 289 13.42 -37.63 -36.82
N ALA A 290 12.29 -37.04 -37.22
CA ALA A 290 11.80 -37.10 -38.60
C ALA A 290 12.80 -36.45 -39.59
N GLY A 291 13.38 -35.30 -39.24
CA GLY A 291 14.42 -34.65 -40.05
C GLY A 291 15.69 -35.50 -40.21
N VAL A 292 16.13 -36.18 -39.14
CA VAL A 292 17.25 -37.13 -39.22
C VAL A 292 16.91 -38.33 -40.10
N ALA A 293 15.70 -38.88 -39.98
CA ALA A 293 15.23 -39.99 -40.81
C ALA A 293 15.15 -39.59 -42.30
N ALA A 294 14.60 -38.42 -42.62
CA ALA A 294 14.53 -37.89 -43.98
C ALA A 294 15.94 -37.67 -44.57
N LYS A 295 16.89 -37.15 -43.77
CA LYS A 295 18.29 -37.01 -44.21
C LYS A 295 18.95 -38.37 -44.50
N LYS A 296 18.68 -39.39 -43.67
CA LYS A 296 19.15 -40.77 -43.95
C LYS A 296 18.55 -41.31 -45.24
N GLN A 297 17.26 -41.09 -45.51
CA GLN A 297 16.63 -41.49 -46.77
C GLN A 297 17.23 -40.79 -47.98
N LEU A 298 17.54 -39.48 -47.89
CA LEU A 298 18.22 -38.76 -48.96
C LEU A 298 19.62 -39.32 -49.25
N ILE A 299 20.38 -39.69 -48.22
CA ILE A 299 21.69 -40.32 -48.38
C ILE A 299 21.53 -41.69 -49.05
N ALA A 300 20.61 -42.52 -48.56
CA ALA A 300 20.34 -43.83 -49.16
C ALA A 300 19.89 -43.72 -50.63
N ASN A 301 19.04 -42.75 -50.96
CA ASN A 301 18.63 -42.48 -52.35
C ASN A 301 19.80 -42.04 -53.23
N LYS A 302 20.70 -41.18 -52.70
CA LYS A 302 21.90 -40.75 -53.40
C LYS A 302 22.86 -41.92 -53.63
N GLU A 303 23.03 -42.80 -52.65
CA GLU A 303 23.84 -44.00 -52.77
C GLU A 303 23.25 -44.99 -53.77
N ALA A 304 21.93 -45.20 -53.76
CA ALA A 304 21.22 -46.03 -54.73
C ALA A 304 21.39 -45.49 -56.17
N TRP A 305 21.30 -44.17 -56.35
CA TRP A 305 21.53 -43.53 -57.64
C TRP A 305 22.98 -43.69 -58.12
N LEU A 306 23.96 -43.52 -57.23
CA LEU A 306 25.37 -43.78 -57.55
C LEU A 306 25.62 -45.26 -57.88
N ALA A 307 24.97 -46.19 -57.17
CA ALA A 307 25.06 -47.61 -57.45
C ALA A 307 24.48 -47.96 -58.83
N TYR A 308 23.33 -47.38 -59.19
CA TYR A 308 22.73 -47.50 -60.52
C TYR A 308 23.70 -47.03 -61.62
N ASN A 309 24.24 -45.82 -61.49
CA ASN A 309 25.21 -45.30 -62.46
C ASN A 309 26.49 -46.16 -62.56
N ARG A 310 26.99 -46.68 -61.44
CA ARG A 310 28.14 -47.60 -61.46
C ARG A 310 27.81 -48.90 -62.20
N ALA A 311 26.61 -49.44 -62.01
CA ALA A 311 26.14 -50.63 -62.71
C ALA A 311 25.99 -50.36 -64.22
N GLU A 312 25.49 -49.19 -64.60
CA GLU A 312 25.36 -48.78 -66.00
C GLU A 312 26.73 -48.64 -66.68
N ILE A 313 27.68 -47.94 -66.04
CA ILE A 313 29.08 -47.85 -66.53
C ILE A 313 29.71 -49.25 -66.65
N ALA A 314 29.47 -50.13 -65.68
CA ALA A 314 29.99 -51.50 -65.73
C ALA A 314 29.37 -52.31 -66.88
N TRP A 315 28.07 -52.12 -67.13
CA TRP A 315 27.35 -52.73 -68.25
C TRP A 315 27.87 -52.23 -69.60
N GLU A 316 28.07 -50.91 -69.76
CA GLU A 316 28.65 -50.34 -70.97
C GLU A 316 30.09 -50.84 -71.21
N LYS A 317 30.92 -50.90 -70.15
CA LYS A 317 32.26 -51.49 -70.24
C LYS A 317 32.21 -52.97 -70.60
N ALA A 318 31.27 -53.74 -70.05
CA ALA A 318 31.08 -55.14 -70.40
C ALA A 318 30.64 -55.30 -71.86
N LYS A 319 29.74 -54.43 -72.35
CA LYS A 319 29.31 -54.37 -73.75
C LYS A 319 30.47 -54.05 -74.69
N LEU A 320 31.32 -53.07 -74.32
CA LEU A 320 32.55 -52.74 -75.05
C LEU A 320 33.55 -53.90 -75.05
N ARG A 321 33.75 -54.58 -73.90
CA ARG A 321 34.60 -55.78 -73.81
C ARG A 321 34.05 -56.92 -74.67
N ALA A 322 32.74 -57.16 -74.65
CA ALA A 322 32.08 -58.17 -75.47
C ALA A 322 32.20 -57.84 -76.96
N ALA A 323 31.98 -56.59 -77.37
CA ALA A 323 32.16 -56.14 -78.75
C ALA A 323 33.64 -56.24 -79.21
N ALA A 324 34.58 -55.93 -78.33
CA ALA A 324 36.01 -56.11 -78.59
C ALA A 324 36.37 -57.60 -78.68
N HIS A 325 35.76 -58.46 -77.84
CA HIS A 325 35.96 -59.90 -77.88
C HIS A 325 35.41 -60.51 -79.17
N ILE A 326 34.22 -60.09 -79.61
CA ILE A 326 33.63 -60.45 -80.91
C ILE A 326 34.53 -60.00 -82.07
N ARG A 327 35.12 -58.79 -82.01
CA ARG A 327 36.09 -58.32 -83.02
C ARG A 327 37.42 -59.08 -83.02
N LYS A 328 37.91 -59.49 -81.85
CA LYS A 328 39.22 -60.13 -81.69
C LYS A 328 39.21 -61.65 -81.93
N TYR A 329 38.07 -62.31 -81.70
CA TYR A 329 37.93 -63.77 -81.80
C TYR A 329 36.73 -64.15 -82.67
N GLY A 330 36.62 -63.54 -83.86
CA GLY A 330 35.56 -63.85 -84.81
C GLY A 330 35.42 -65.35 -85.06
N ILE A 331 34.32 -65.94 -84.56
CA ILE A 331 33.90 -67.31 -84.86
C ILE A 331 32.39 -67.33 -85.02
N ARG A 332 31.97 -67.89 -86.16
CA ARG A 332 30.62 -68.32 -86.51
C ARG A 332 30.04 -69.20 -85.39
N ALA A 333 28.96 -68.76 -84.73
CA ALA A 333 28.21 -69.58 -83.79
C ALA A 333 26.79 -69.84 -84.30
N ARG A 334 26.49 -71.13 -84.49
CA ARG A 334 25.23 -71.72 -84.93
C ARG A 334 24.11 -71.46 -83.93
N VAL A 335 22.92 -71.22 -84.47
CA VAL A 335 21.62 -71.28 -83.77
C VAL A 335 21.39 -72.72 -83.29
N ILE A 336 21.23 -72.91 -81.98
CA ILE A 336 20.62 -74.12 -81.40
C ILE A 336 19.65 -73.66 -80.31
N THR A 337 18.36 -73.82 -80.62
CA THR A 337 17.22 -73.63 -79.72
C THR A 337 17.18 -74.71 -78.64
N LYS A 338 16.96 -74.35 -77.37
CA LYS A 338 16.52 -75.31 -76.34
C LYS A 338 15.54 -74.67 -75.36
N ALA A 339 14.55 -75.49 -75.00
CA ALA A 339 13.25 -75.14 -74.44
C ALA A 339 13.24 -74.81 -72.93
N VAL A 340 12.23 -74.00 -72.59
CA VAL A 340 11.32 -74.02 -71.41
C VAL A 340 11.71 -74.91 -70.23
N GLY A 341 11.78 -74.30 -69.04
CA GLY A 341 11.79 -74.96 -67.74
C GLY A 341 11.28 -74.03 -66.64
N SER A 342 9.99 -74.20 -66.32
CA SER A 342 9.32 -73.69 -65.12
C SER A 342 9.70 -74.54 -63.91
N ASN A 343 9.97 -73.92 -62.75
CA ASN A 343 9.51 -74.41 -61.45
C ASN A 343 9.80 -73.39 -60.33
N GLY A 344 8.82 -73.22 -59.44
CA GLY A 344 8.85 -72.31 -58.29
C GLY A 344 9.16 -72.98 -56.95
N ASN A 345 9.02 -72.17 -55.89
CA ASN A 345 8.72 -72.51 -54.49
C ASN A 345 8.59 -71.17 -53.73
N GLN A 346 7.44 -70.78 -53.15
CA GLN A 346 6.77 -71.24 -51.92
C GLN A 346 7.38 -70.78 -50.58
N ALA A 347 6.43 -70.46 -49.67
CA ALA A 347 6.51 -70.07 -48.25
C ALA A 347 6.81 -68.58 -47.96
N GLY A 348 6.06 -67.82 -47.16
CA GLY A 348 4.87 -68.05 -46.33
C GLY A 348 4.75 -66.91 -45.30
N GLY A 349 3.55 -66.64 -44.74
CA GLY A 349 3.45 -65.94 -43.44
C GLY A 349 2.44 -64.80 -43.26
N ILE A 350 1.15 -65.16 -43.18
CA ILE A 350 0.16 -64.77 -42.14
C ILE A 350 -0.05 -63.26 -41.85
N VAL A 351 -1.20 -62.75 -42.29
CA VAL A 351 -1.85 -61.50 -41.82
C VAL A 351 -3.06 -61.89 -40.97
N ALA A 352 -3.08 -61.46 -39.71
CA ALA A 352 -4.20 -61.62 -38.80
C ALA A 352 -4.95 -60.30 -38.63
N VAL A 353 -6.27 -60.45 -38.58
CA VAL A 353 -7.35 -59.45 -38.61
C VAL A 353 -7.80 -59.08 -37.18
N SER A 354 -8.46 -57.92 -37.09
CA SER A 354 -9.41 -57.44 -36.07
C SER A 354 -8.91 -56.36 -35.11
N ALA A 355 -9.56 -55.19 -35.14
CA ALA A 355 -10.61 -54.85 -34.18
C ALA A 355 -11.11 -53.41 -34.41
N GLU A 356 -12.42 -53.28 -34.27
CA GLU A 356 -13.25 -52.09 -34.48
C GLU A 356 -13.06 -51.01 -33.41
N GLY A 357 -13.50 -49.79 -33.73
CA GLY A 357 -13.70 -48.72 -32.74
C GLY A 357 -13.96 -47.36 -33.40
N GLU A 358 -15.23 -47.04 -33.65
CA GLU A 358 -15.69 -45.65 -33.73
C GLU A 358 -15.60 -44.99 -32.34
N PRO A 359 -15.47 -43.64 -32.25
CA PRO A 359 -16.69 -42.85 -32.11
C PRO A 359 -16.67 -41.44 -32.74
N GLU A 360 -17.88 -41.03 -33.14
CA GLU A 360 -18.54 -39.73 -32.96
C GLU A 360 -17.81 -38.42 -33.30
N LEU A 361 -18.26 -37.80 -34.39
CA LEU A 361 -18.09 -36.37 -34.69
C LEU A 361 -19.37 -35.62 -34.31
N ASN A 362 -19.34 -34.92 -33.18
CA ASN A 362 -20.22 -33.81 -32.88
C ASN A 362 -19.36 -32.57 -32.58
N SER A 363 -19.53 -31.50 -33.36
CA SER A 363 -19.70 -30.15 -32.81
C SER A 363 -19.91 -29.14 -33.95
N ASP A 364 -21.11 -28.58 -33.91
CA ASP A 364 -21.46 -27.27 -34.42
C ASP A 364 -20.46 -26.20 -34.00
N GLY A 365 -20.26 -25.17 -34.83
CA GLY A 365 -19.44 -24.03 -34.43
C GLY A 365 -19.21 -22.96 -35.49
N ALA A 366 -20.29 -22.30 -35.92
CA ALA A 366 -20.38 -20.89 -36.29
C ALA A 366 -19.16 -20.20 -36.95
N VAL A 367 -19.33 -19.90 -38.23
CA VAL A 367 -18.81 -18.68 -38.83
C VAL A 367 -19.59 -17.49 -38.28
N ASP A 368 -18.93 -16.60 -37.54
CA ASP A 368 -19.43 -15.23 -37.37
C ASP A 368 -18.31 -14.22 -37.60
N SER A 369 -18.67 -13.23 -38.41
CA SER A 369 -17.86 -12.11 -38.85
C SER A 369 -18.13 -10.95 -37.91
N THR A 370 -17.13 -10.44 -37.19
CA THR A 370 -17.29 -9.13 -36.54
C THR A 370 -15.96 -8.38 -36.45
N ILE A 371 -15.82 -7.40 -37.34
CA ILE A 371 -15.48 -5.99 -37.07
C ILE A 371 -14.36 -5.70 -36.07
N GLY A 372 -13.30 -5.06 -36.59
CA GLY A 372 -12.84 -3.73 -36.18
C GLY A 372 -12.45 -3.48 -34.72
N GLY A 373 -11.19 -3.13 -34.49
CA GLY A 373 -10.76 -2.62 -33.19
C GLY A 373 -9.31 -2.16 -33.16
N CYS A 374 -9.05 -1.01 -33.79
CA CYS A 374 -7.83 -0.24 -33.62
C CYS A 374 -7.58 0.05 -32.13
N GLY A 375 -6.37 -0.20 -31.65
CA GLY A 375 -6.00 0.05 -30.25
C GLY A 375 -4.50 0.12 -30.04
N ASN A 376 -3.93 1.29 -30.38
CA ASN A 376 -2.62 1.77 -29.91
C ASN A 376 -2.48 1.57 -28.39
N VAL A 377 -1.43 0.88 -27.91
CA VAL A 377 -0.72 1.29 -26.69
C VAL A 377 0.75 0.90 -26.77
N LEU A 378 1.57 1.95 -26.78
CA LEU A 378 3.01 1.98 -26.55
C LEU A 378 3.41 1.13 -25.32
N ARG A 379 4.38 0.23 -25.47
CA ARG A 379 5.17 -0.25 -24.33
C ARG A 379 6.65 -0.08 -24.61
N GLY A 380 7.18 0.95 -23.96
CA GLY A 380 8.56 1.36 -24.02
C GLY A 380 9.51 0.30 -23.48
N GLU A 381 10.69 0.31 -24.11
CA GLU A 381 11.94 -0.23 -23.60
C GLU A 381 12.18 0.25 -22.16
N LYS A 382 12.22 -0.69 -21.21
CA LYS A 382 12.95 -0.48 -19.96
C LYS A 382 14.22 -1.29 -20.01
N ARG A 383 15.31 -0.54 -20.17
CA ARG A 383 16.70 -0.93 -20.03
C ARG A 383 16.92 -1.70 -18.74
N ALA A 384 17.66 -2.79 -18.87
CA ALA A 384 18.35 -3.44 -17.78
C ALA A 384 19.30 -2.45 -17.07
N ARG A 385 19.22 -2.40 -15.74
CA ARG A 385 20.35 -2.02 -14.89
C ARG A 385 20.70 -3.23 -14.03
N PRO A 386 21.99 -3.56 -13.88
CA PRO A 386 22.46 -4.62 -12.99
C PRO A 386 22.46 -4.16 -11.53
N ASP A 387 22.10 -5.08 -10.64
CA ASP A 387 22.25 -4.98 -9.19
C ASP A 387 23.74 -4.93 -8.79
N PRO A 388 24.14 -4.10 -7.82
CA PRO A 388 25.42 -4.23 -7.14
C PRO A 388 25.26 -5.04 -5.85
N ASP A 389 26.14 -6.04 -5.71
CA ASP A 389 26.85 -6.49 -4.50
C ASP A 389 26.10 -6.42 -3.15
N ASP A 390 25.77 -7.60 -2.60
CA ASP A 390 25.52 -7.78 -1.17
C ASP A 390 26.41 -8.93 -0.64
N ASP A 391 27.67 -8.56 -0.34
CA ASP A 391 28.59 -9.30 0.50
C ASP A 391 28.23 -9.03 1.96
N GLY A 392 27.80 -10.06 2.71
CA GLY A 392 27.33 -9.87 4.08
C GLY A 392 27.28 -11.12 4.93
N THR A 393 28.41 -11.82 5.05
CA THR A 393 28.61 -12.93 5.99
C THR A 393 28.43 -12.46 7.44
N SER A 394 27.48 -13.03 8.20
CA SER A 394 27.51 -12.96 9.68
C SER A 394 26.70 -14.11 10.31
N ALA A 395 27.42 -14.89 11.12
CA ALA A 395 27.07 -16.14 11.78
C ALA A 395 25.93 -16.07 12.84
N PRO A 396 25.35 -17.23 13.24
CA PRO A 396 24.21 -17.32 14.15
C PRO A 396 24.60 -17.23 15.64
N LYS A 397 23.79 -16.51 16.45
CA LYS A 397 23.90 -16.53 17.91
C LYS A 397 22.82 -17.42 18.55
N ARG A 398 23.33 -18.53 19.09
CA ARG A 398 22.92 -19.36 20.24
C ARG A 398 21.58 -19.06 20.92
N THR A 399 20.79 -20.14 20.95
CA THR A 399 19.79 -20.50 21.96
C THR A 399 20.32 -20.40 23.39
N LYS A 400 19.46 -19.95 24.32
CA LYS A 400 19.63 -20.22 25.75
C LYS A 400 18.28 -20.54 26.37
N THR A 401 18.12 -21.81 26.69
CA THR A 401 17.07 -22.40 27.52
C THR A 401 17.32 -22.08 29.00
N ARG A 402 16.25 -21.60 29.65
CA ARG A 402 15.70 -21.98 30.97
C ARG A 402 16.62 -22.13 32.19
N VAL A 403 16.28 -21.39 33.26
CA VAL A 403 15.89 -21.95 34.57
C VAL A 403 14.58 -21.29 34.96
#